data_AF-A0A9P6VQI9-F1
#
_entry.id   AF-A0A9P6VQI9-F1
#
_cell.length_a   1.000
_cell.length_b   1.000
_cell.length_c   1.000
_cell.angle_alpha   90.00
_cell.angle_beta   90.00
_cell.angle_gamma   90.00
#
_symmetry.space_group_name_H-M   'P 1'
#
loop_
_entity.id
_entity.type
_entity.pdbx_description
1 polymer ?
#
loop_
_entity_poly.entity_id
_entity_poly.type
_entity_poly.pdbx_seq_one_letter_code
_entity_poly.pdbx_strand_id
1 'polypeptide(L)'
;MRSSRAPRLLLSGYRSSRYIFRGSQRLQILRNGYCSACPDAQGAGPTGTAKAVTNPPTPPADHRQLAIEQDLYINSKYSPGSPLFGPNGARIFNKLTNFLRAQYSQFGFQEVITPTIYKKSLWEKSGHWENYKDDMYSVTGRGASGERDGKELQEDEEYGLKPMNCPGHCLIFASQPRSYREMPVRYADFSPLHRNENSGSLSGLTRVRRFHQDDGHIFCRPSQIGEEISDTLEFVRMVYQTLGLGPYRLTLSTRPKDSFIGTIGEWDSAEAALKKSLNESGQVWTMNEGDGAFYGPKIDIILKDSDGKEHQTATIQLDFQLPKRFALEYQAPAPELEKKGETTTDPELLATSGAVTPVLIHRAVLGSVERLMALLIEHYNGKYPFWLNPRQVIVITVNDEKPVLKYANSIVSALRPLRTIKTAATSRQGEKIATSDGLPRSAPIRGYTLAVDLDDSPRSVKKKISEAKRKRYSVIIVVGQKNATQGTLNVDLSGIPDPHGWIQKKAYSLCAPMRNGTSKSEEVLNSPLPDKTTEGFRPEHLKDVTFHGHMQLFTLLEQMEKNYI
;
A
#
# COMPACT_ATOMS: atom_id res chain seq x y z
N MET A 1 11.17 -53.62 -19.53
CA MET A 1 12.31 -53.45 -20.46
C MET A 1 12.61 -51.96 -20.64
N ARG A 2 13.85 -51.57 -20.29
CA ARG A 2 14.69 -50.43 -20.73
C ARG A 2 13.99 -49.10 -21.08
N SER A 3 14.09 -48.06 -20.25
CA SER A 3 15.20 -47.10 -20.08
C SER A 3 15.46 -46.17 -21.28
N SER A 4 15.32 -44.86 -21.07
CA SER A 4 16.23 -43.89 -21.67
C SER A 4 16.31 -42.63 -20.77
N ARG A 5 17.56 -42.20 -20.59
CA ARG A 5 18.03 -41.15 -19.69
C ARG A 5 17.80 -39.77 -20.31
N ALA A 6 17.33 -38.81 -19.52
CA ALA A 6 17.40 -37.38 -19.87
C ALA A 6 18.63 -36.75 -19.21
N PRO A 7 19.48 -35.98 -19.94
CA PRO A 7 20.59 -35.27 -19.32
C PRO A 7 20.10 -33.95 -18.67
N ARG A 8 20.55 -33.73 -17.44
CA ARG A 8 20.50 -32.45 -16.72
C ARG A 8 21.47 -31.48 -17.39
N LEU A 9 20.96 -30.42 -18.00
CA LEU A 9 21.76 -29.25 -18.39
C LEU A 9 21.67 -28.21 -17.27
N LEU A 10 22.78 -28.08 -16.53
CA LEU A 10 23.06 -26.97 -15.64
C LEU A 10 23.31 -25.72 -16.50
N LEU A 11 22.34 -24.80 -16.55
CA LEU A 11 22.57 -23.44 -17.03
C LEU A 11 22.76 -22.53 -15.82
N SER A 12 24.01 -22.13 -15.57
CA SER A 12 24.33 -21.02 -14.68
C SER A 12 23.82 -19.73 -15.33
N GLY A 13 22.71 -19.19 -14.81
CA GLY A 13 22.13 -17.95 -15.30
C GLY A 13 22.92 -16.73 -14.83
N TYR A 14 23.81 -16.20 -15.66
CA TYR A 14 24.24 -14.82 -15.56
C TYR A 14 23.05 -13.90 -15.87
N ARG A 15 22.64 -13.04 -14.92
CA ARG A 15 21.65 -11.97 -15.16
C ARG A 15 22.26 -10.94 -16.12
N SER A 16 21.70 -10.83 -17.33
CA SER A 16 22.00 -9.77 -18.29
C SER A 16 20.84 -8.78 -18.36
N SER A 17 21.13 -7.49 -18.18
CA SER A 17 20.17 -6.40 -18.43
C SER A 17 20.30 -5.93 -19.88
N ARG A 18 19.18 -5.56 -20.52
CA ARG A 18 19.12 -5.04 -21.90
C ARG A 18 18.57 -3.62 -21.88
N TYR A 19 19.27 -2.70 -22.55
CA TYR A 19 18.81 -1.33 -22.81
C TYR A 19 18.61 -1.14 -24.32
N ILE A 20 17.69 -0.25 -24.70
CA ILE A 20 17.44 0.15 -26.10
C ILE A 20 17.77 1.64 -26.22
N PHE A 21 18.69 1.98 -27.11
CA PHE A 21 19.08 3.36 -27.42
C PHE A 21 18.32 3.87 -28.65
N ARG A 22 17.79 5.10 -28.61
CA ARG A 22 17.17 5.75 -29.77
C ARG A 22 18.21 6.60 -30.51
N GLY A 23 18.83 5.98 -31.51
CA GLY A 23 19.56 6.63 -32.60
C GLY A 23 19.16 5.97 -33.93
N SER A 24 19.01 6.75 -35.01
CA SER A 24 18.35 6.37 -36.26
C SER A 24 18.78 5.02 -36.86
N GLN A 25 17.77 4.24 -37.30
CA GLN A 25 17.85 3.15 -38.28
C GLN A 25 18.95 2.08 -38.12
N ARG A 26 18.98 1.38 -36.97
CA ARG A 26 19.12 -0.09 -36.83
C ARG A 26 19.18 -0.42 -35.34
N LEU A 27 18.19 -1.15 -34.83
CA LEU A 27 18.18 -1.62 -33.44
C LEU A 27 19.33 -2.61 -33.22
N GLN A 28 20.39 -2.18 -32.52
CA GLN A 28 21.42 -3.08 -31.98
C GLN A 28 21.12 -3.39 -30.51
N ILE A 29 20.99 -4.68 -30.19
CA ILE A 29 20.87 -5.17 -28.81
C ILE A 29 22.28 -5.31 -28.25
N LEU A 30 22.68 -4.39 -27.36
CA LEU A 30 23.91 -4.52 -26.60
C LEU A 30 23.69 -5.45 -25.40
N ARG A 31 24.58 -6.45 -25.25
CA ARG A 31 24.68 -7.28 -24.04
C ARG A 31 25.78 -6.70 -23.16
N ASN A 32 25.41 -6.04 -22.07
CA ASN A 32 26.37 -5.68 -21.03
C ASN A 32 26.41 -6.76 -19.95
N GLY A 33 27.62 -7.22 -19.63
CA GLY A 33 27.90 -7.99 -18.42
C GLY A 33 28.34 -7.02 -17.32
N TYR A 34 27.68 -7.04 -16.17
CA TYR A 34 28.19 -6.36 -14.98
C TYR A 34 29.29 -7.23 -14.37
N CYS A 35 30.52 -6.75 -14.38
CA CYS A 35 31.63 -7.32 -13.65
C CYS A 35 32.05 -6.31 -12.58
N SER A 36 31.85 -6.65 -11.31
CA SER A 36 32.41 -5.87 -10.20
C SER A 36 33.91 -6.14 -10.17
N ALA A 37 34.70 -5.30 -10.84
CA ALA A 37 36.15 -5.40 -10.75
C ALA A 37 36.57 -5.14 -9.29
N CYS A 38 37.18 -6.12 -8.64
CA CYS A 38 37.92 -5.90 -7.41
C CYS A 38 39.25 -5.22 -7.78
N PRO A 39 39.73 -4.21 -7.04
CA PRO A 39 41.04 -3.64 -7.30
C PRO A 39 42.12 -4.70 -7.07
N ASP A 40 43.13 -4.71 -7.95
CA ASP A 40 44.27 -5.61 -7.90
C ASP A 40 44.95 -5.59 -6.54
N ALA A 41 45.20 -6.77 -5.99
CA ALA A 41 45.97 -6.95 -4.77
C ALA A 41 47.45 -6.61 -5.02
N GLN A 42 47.80 -5.34 -4.88
CA GLN A 42 49.19 -4.92 -4.69
C GLN A 42 49.38 -4.47 -3.25
N GLY A 43 50.08 -5.30 -2.46
CA GLY A 43 50.64 -4.92 -1.17
C GLY A 43 49.95 -5.52 0.06
N ALA A 44 50.06 -6.83 0.26
CA ALA A 44 49.95 -7.42 1.60
C ALA A 44 50.93 -8.59 1.74
N GLY A 45 51.90 -8.45 2.65
CA GLY A 45 52.88 -9.49 2.98
C GLY A 45 52.26 -10.74 3.61
N PRO A 46 53.04 -11.83 3.79
CA PRO A 46 52.49 -13.14 4.13
C PRO A 46 52.30 -13.27 5.63
N THR A 47 51.20 -12.73 6.18
CA THR A 47 50.77 -13.07 7.54
C THR A 47 49.26 -13.07 7.66
N GLY A 48 48.71 -14.25 7.96
CA GLY A 48 47.33 -14.45 8.40
C GLY A 48 46.50 -15.27 7.42
N THR A 49 46.28 -16.54 7.74
CA THR A 49 45.24 -17.37 7.13
C THR A 49 43.88 -16.70 7.33
N ALA A 50 43.41 -15.96 6.33
CA ALA A 50 42.05 -15.44 6.29
C ALA A 50 41.10 -16.65 6.25
N LYS A 51 40.31 -16.83 7.32
CA LYS A 51 39.22 -17.80 7.33
C LYS A 51 38.26 -17.43 6.20
N ALA A 52 38.10 -18.34 5.25
CA ALA A 52 37.08 -18.25 4.21
C ALA A 52 35.72 -18.02 4.88
N VAL A 53 35.07 -16.91 4.55
CA VAL A 53 33.68 -16.63 4.94
C VAL A 53 32.81 -17.66 4.21
N THR A 54 32.38 -18.71 4.91
CA THR A 54 31.70 -19.89 4.33
C THR A 54 30.24 -19.66 3.92
N ASN A 55 29.74 -18.43 3.95
CA ASN A 55 28.38 -18.12 3.51
C ASN A 55 28.44 -16.97 2.50
N PRO A 56 28.02 -17.17 1.23
CA PRO A 56 27.81 -16.05 0.33
C PRO A 56 26.77 -15.09 0.95
N PRO A 57 26.88 -13.77 0.72
CA PRO A 57 25.91 -12.81 1.24
C PRO A 57 24.50 -13.24 0.79
N THR A 58 23.55 -13.27 1.72
CA THR A 58 22.15 -13.55 1.38
C THR A 58 21.69 -12.46 0.41
N PRO A 59 21.23 -12.82 -0.80
CA PRO A 59 20.75 -11.82 -1.74
C PRO A 59 19.59 -11.03 -1.10
N PRO A 60 19.49 -9.72 -1.38
CA PRO A 60 18.40 -8.91 -0.87
C PRO A 60 17.03 -9.48 -1.27
N ALA A 61 16.02 -9.19 -0.46
CA ALA A 61 14.68 -9.72 -0.66
C ALA A 61 14.08 -9.18 -1.97
N ASP A 62 13.71 -10.07 -2.89
CA ASP A 62 13.07 -9.71 -4.16
C ASP A 62 11.56 -10.01 -4.08
N HIS A 63 10.72 -8.97 -4.18
CA HIS A 63 9.27 -9.16 -4.07
C HIS A 63 8.71 -10.15 -5.09
N ARG A 64 9.35 -10.30 -6.26
CA ARG A 64 8.87 -11.19 -7.32
C ARG A 64 9.02 -12.66 -6.91
N GLN A 65 10.13 -12.98 -6.25
CA GLN A 65 10.36 -14.33 -5.74
C GLN A 65 9.43 -14.62 -4.55
N LEU A 66 9.36 -13.71 -3.58
CA LEU A 66 8.52 -13.85 -2.41
C LEU A 66 7.03 -13.93 -2.76
N ALA A 67 6.60 -13.21 -3.79
CA ALA A 67 5.23 -13.28 -4.28
C ALA A 67 4.85 -14.65 -4.83
N ILE A 68 5.78 -15.36 -5.48
CA ILE A 68 5.59 -16.74 -5.92
C ILE A 68 5.53 -17.67 -4.72
N GLU A 69 6.45 -17.52 -3.76
CA GLU A 69 6.52 -18.36 -2.56
C GLU A 69 5.26 -18.28 -1.68
N GLN A 70 4.56 -17.14 -1.72
CA GLN A 70 3.39 -16.85 -0.89
C GLN A 70 2.06 -16.81 -1.66
N ASP A 71 2.07 -17.16 -2.95
CA ASP A 71 0.89 -17.16 -3.83
C ASP A 71 0.17 -15.79 -3.87
N LEU A 72 0.93 -14.69 -3.99
CA LEU A 72 0.37 -13.33 -3.93
C LEU A 72 -0.26 -12.90 -5.26
N TYR A 73 0.49 -13.00 -6.35
CA TYR A 73 0.02 -12.63 -7.69
C TYR A 73 0.73 -13.44 -8.78
N ILE A 74 0.13 -13.46 -9.96
CA ILE A 74 0.74 -14.00 -11.18
C ILE A 74 0.81 -12.92 -12.25
N ASN A 75 1.74 -13.08 -13.18
CA ASN A 75 1.79 -12.30 -14.41
C ASN A 75 1.22 -13.13 -15.56
N SER A 76 0.51 -12.46 -16.47
CA SER A 76 -0.05 -13.10 -17.66
C SER A 76 0.50 -12.45 -18.92
N LYS A 77 0.89 -13.28 -19.91
CA LYS A 77 1.25 -12.79 -21.25
C LYS A 77 0.10 -12.04 -21.93
N TYR A 78 -1.13 -12.30 -21.51
CA TYR A 78 -2.34 -11.65 -22.03
C TYR A 78 -2.59 -10.27 -21.42
N SER A 79 -1.90 -9.91 -20.33
CA SER A 79 -1.96 -8.56 -19.75
C SER A 79 -0.60 -8.17 -19.15
N PRO A 80 0.42 -7.89 -20.00
CA PRO A 80 1.75 -7.53 -19.53
C PRO A 80 1.72 -6.26 -18.68
N GLY A 81 2.41 -6.26 -17.54
CA GLY A 81 2.42 -5.11 -16.63
C GLY A 81 1.12 -4.92 -15.85
N SER A 82 0.20 -5.89 -15.87
CA SER A 82 -1.04 -5.86 -15.10
C SER A 82 -1.12 -7.14 -14.25
N PRO A 83 -0.66 -7.10 -12.99
CA PRO A 83 -0.61 -8.28 -12.13
C PRO A 83 -2.02 -8.81 -11.83
N LEU A 84 -2.17 -10.14 -11.82
CA LEU A 84 -3.39 -10.82 -11.39
C LEU A 84 -3.22 -11.27 -9.94
N PHE A 85 -3.86 -10.57 -9.01
CA PHE A 85 -3.78 -10.89 -7.59
C PHE A 85 -4.59 -12.15 -7.25
N GLY A 86 -3.93 -13.12 -6.63
CA GLY A 86 -4.59 -14.26 -5.99
C GLY A 86 -5.21 -13.86 -4.65
N PRO A 87 -5.88 -14.79 -3.94
CA PRO A 87 -6.54 -14.48 -2.68
C PRO A 87 -5.61 -13.85 -1.62
N ASN A 88 -4.36 -14.30 -1.52
CA ASN A 88 -3.40 -13.75 -0.55
C ASN A 88 -2.96 -12.33 -0.92
N GLY A 89 -2.65 -12.08 -2.20
CA GLY A 89 -2.30 -10.74 -2.64
C GLY A 89 -3.47 -9.76 -2.52
N ALA A 90 -4.67 -10.20 -2.85
CA ALA A 90 -5.88 -9.40 -2.69
C ALA A 90 -6.16 -9.05 -1.22
N ARG A 91 -5.86 -9.94 -0.26
CA ARG A 91 -5.97 -9.62 1.18
C ARG A 91 -5.05 -8.47 1.58
N ILE A 92 -3.78 -8.50 1.15
CA ILE A 92 -2.82 -7.41 1.43
C ILE A 92 -3.31 -6.11 0.79
N PHE A 93 -3.65 -6.15 -0.51
CA PHE A 93 -4.15 -4.99 -1.25
C PHE A 93 -5.38 -4.35 -0.58
N ASN A 94 -6.36 -5.17 -0.21
CA ASN A 94 -7.58 -4.71 0.47
C ASN A 94 -7.30 -4.16 1.86
N LYS A 95 -6.36 -4.74 2.62
CA LYS A 95 -5.95 -4.23 3.92
C LYS A 95 -5.30 -2.86 3.82
N LEU A 96 -4.40 -2.65 2.86
CA LEU A 96 -3.76 -1.34 2.61
C LEU A 96 -4.79 -0.27 2.19
N THR A 97 -5.67 -0.59 1.24
CA THR A 97 -6.70 0.35 0.77
C THR A 97 -7.72 0.65 1.87
N ASN A 98 -8.20 -0.34 2.60
CA ASN A 98 -9.16 -0.14 3.70
C ASN A 98 -8.52 0.60 4.88
N PHE A 99 -7.24 0.34 5.19
CA PHE A 99 -6.50 1.09 6.19
C PHE A 99 -6.51 2.58 5.85
N LEU A 100 -6.15 2.95 4.62
CA LEU A 100 -6.11 4.35 4.24
C LEU A 100 -7.51 4.98 4.14
N ARG A 101 -8.51 4.26 3.63
CA ARG A 101 -9.92 4.71 3.63
C ARG A 101 -10.41 5.06 5.03
N ALA A 102 -10.02 4.28 6.04
CA ALA A 102 -10.40 4.55 7.43
C ALA A 102 -9.83 5.89 7.95
N GLN A 103 -8.73 6.37 7.35
CA GLN A 103 -8.10 7.64 7.74
C GLN A 103 -8.70 8.85 7.02
N TYR A 104 -9.38 8.65 5.88
CA TYR A 104 -9.91 9.77 5.11
C TYR A 104 -10.87 10.65 5.91
N SER A 105 -11.71 10.10 6.77
CA SER A 105 -12.57 10.91 7.65
C SER A 105 -11.79 11.76 8.65
N GLN A 106 -10.66 11.26 9.16
CA GLN A 106 -9.80 11.99 10.09
C GLN A 106 -9.14 13.20 9.41
N PHE A 107 -8.76 13.07 8.15
CA PHE A 107 -8.12 14.13 7.35
C PHE A 107 -9.12 14.88 6.45
N GLY A 108 -10.42 14.73 6.68
CA GLY A 108 -11.47 15.48 5.96
C GLY A 108 -11.65 15.14 4.48
N PHE A 109 -11.17 13.98 4.02
CA PHE A 109 -11.34 13.51 2.64
C PHE A 109 -12.68 12.81 2.43
N GLN A 110 -13.29 13.07 1.26
CA GLN A 110 -14.48 12.40 0.78
C GLN A 110 -14.11 11.50 -0.39
N GLU A 111 -14.33 10.18 -0.24
CA GLU A 111 -14.07 9.24 -1.34
C GLU A 111 -15.09 9.41 -2.46
N VAL A 112 -14.60 9.55 -3.69
CA VAL A 112 -15.41 9.65 -4.91
C VAL A 112 -15.07 8.50 -5.84
N ILE A 113 -16.00 8.18 -6.75
CA ILE A 113 -15.80 7.15 -7.77
C ILE A 113 -15.95 7.83 -9.14
N THR A 114 -14.90 7.75 -9.95
CA THR A 114 -14.87 8.38 -11.27
C THR A 114 -14.74 7.35 -12.39
N PRO A 115 -15.30 7.61 -13.59
CA PRO A 115 -15.13 6.76 -14.76
C PRO A 115 -13.66 6.42 -15.07
N THR A 116 -13.45 5.27 -15.73
CA THR A 116 -12.11 4.86 -16.20
C THR A 116 -11.84 5.32 -17.63
N ILE A 117 -12.88 5.57 -18.41
CA ILE A 117 -12.81 5.96 -19.81
C ILE A 117 -13.39 7.38 -19.95
N TYR A 118 -12.66 8.26 -20.62
CA TYR A 118 -13.12 9.60 -20.96
C TYR A 118 -12.86 9.92 -22.42
N LYS A 119 -13.66 10.84 -22.95
CA LYS A 119 -13.47 11.44 -24.27
C LYS A 119 -12.14 12.19 -24.35
N LYS A 120 -11.54 12.19 -25.54
CA LYS A 120 -10.31 12.92 -25.85
C LYS A 120 -10.38 14.41 -25.49
N SER A 121 -11.53 15.04 -25.71
CA SER A 121 -11.78 16.44 -25.38
C SER A 121 -11.50 16.81 -23.91
N LEU A 122 -11.68 15.88 -22.96
CA LEU A 122 -11.32 16.10 -21.56
C LEU A 122 -9.79 16.21 -21.37
N TRP A 123 -9.04 15.36 -22.08
CA TRP A 123 -7.57 15.34 -22.02
C TRP A 123 -6.96 16.58 -22.67
N GLU A 124 -7.58 17.07 -23.74
CA GLU A 124 -7.21 18.34 -24.39
C GLU A 124 -7.50 19.53 -23.47
N LYS A 125 -8.72 19.61 -22.91
CA LYS A 125 -9.09 20.65 -21.95
C LYS A 125 -8.11 20.69 -20.77
N SER A 126 -7.78 19.54 -20.20
CA SER A 126 -6.84 19.45 -19.08
C SER A 126 -5.36 19.69 -19.44
N GLY A 127 -4.99 19.66 -20.72
CA GLY A 127 -3.59 19.78 -21.17
C GLY A 127 -2.78 18.48 -21.08
N HIS A 128 -3.40 17.38 -20.65
CA HIS A 128 -2.74 16.07 -20.59
C HIS A 128 -2.54 15.47 -21.97
N TRP A 129 -3.38 15.79 -22.95
CA TRP A 129 -3.19 15.28 -24.30
C TRP A 129 -1.86 15.72 -24.92
N GLU A 130 -1.45 16.97 -24.70
CA GLU A 130 -0.19 17.52 -25.21
C GLU A 130 1.04 16.83 -24.60
N ASN A 131 0.95 16.46 -23.32
CA ASN A 131 2.08 15.98 -22.52
C ASN A 131 2.13 14.45 -22.31
N TYR A 132 0.99 13.76 -22.35
CA TYR A 132 0.85 12.35 -21.93
C TYR A 132 0.26 11.42 -23.01
N LYS A 133 -0.10 11.90 -24.20
CA LYS A 133 -0.75 11.07 -25.23
C LYS A 133 -0.01 9.77 -25.55
N ASP A 134 1.32 9.81 -25.58
CA ASP A 134 2.16 8.65 -25.93
C ASP A 134 2.16 7.59 -24.81
N ASP A 135 1.90 8.03 -23.58
CA ASP A 135 1.78 7.20 -22.38
C ASP A 135 0.32 6.83 -22.05
N MET A 136 -0.64 7.13 -22.93
CA MET A 136 -2.05 6.81 -22.76
C MET A 136 -2.49 5.64 -23.65
N TYR A 137 -3.48 4.88 -23.19
CA TYR A 137 -4.16 3.90 -24.04
C TYR A 137 -5.40 4.53 -24.65
N SER A 138 -5.52 4.47 -25.97
CA SER A 138 -6.75 4.82 -26.68
C SER A 138 -7.77 3.69 -26.62
N VAL A 139 -9.05 4.06 -26.64
CA VAL A 139 -10.21 3.19 -26.63
C VAL A 139 -11.14 3.65 -27.74
N THR A 140 -11.55 2.74 -28.62
CA THR A 140 -12.50 3.02 -29.70
C THR A 140 -13.89 2.54 -29.31
N GLY A 141 -14.88 3.43 -29.40
CA GLY A 141 -16.30 3.09 -29.19
C GLY A 141 -16.92 2.35 -30.38
N ARG A 142 -18.08 1.71 -30.17
CA ARG A 142 -18.89 1.09 -31.25
C ARG A 142 -19.58 2.19 -32.08
N GLY A 143 -18.85 2.80 -33.01
CA GLY A 143 -19.28 3.92 -33.86
C GLY A 143 -18.12 4.52 -34.64
N ALA A 144 -16.93 4.52 -34.03
CA ALA A 144 -15.67 5.02 -34.62
C ALA A 144 -15.19 4.24 -35.87
N SER A 145 -15.82 3.12 -36.23
CA SER A 145 -15.49 2.33 -37.42
C SER A 145 -16.32 2.70 -38.67
N GLY A 146 -17.18 3.71 -38.60
CA GLY A 146 -17.84 4.31 -39.76
C GLY A 146 -18.83 3.37 -40.47
N GLU A 147 -20.11 3.48 -40.12
CA GLU A 147 -21.28 3.22 -40.98
C GLU A 147 -22.54 3.44 -40.13
N ARG A 148 -22.99 4.69 -40.00
CA ARG A 148 -24.39 5.00 -39.65
C ARG A 148 -24.86 6.18 -40.49
N ASP A 149 -25.80 5.90 -41.37
CA ASP A 149 -26.60 6.91 -42.05
C ASP A 149 -27.53 7.55 -41.02
N GLY A 150 -27.37 8.85 -40.76
CA GLY A 150 -28.25 9.60 -39.86
C GLY A 150 -27.66 9.90 -38.48
N LYS A 151 -26.78 10.91 -38.43
CA LYS A 151 -26.55 11.88 -37.35
C LYS A 151 -26.71 11.40 -35.89
N GLU A 152 -25.58 11.19 -35.22
CA GLU A 152 -25.22 11.90 -33.99
C GLU A 152 -23.70 12.19 -33.98
N LEU A 153 -23.30 13.35 -34.51
CA LEU A 153 -21.89 13.80 -34.67
C LEU A 153 -21.10 13.93 -33.35
N GLN A 154 -21.72 13.71 -32.18
CA GLN A 154 -21.08 13.85 -30.87
C GLN A 154 -20.66 12.52 -30.22
N GLU A 155 -21.00 11.37 -30.82
CA GLU A 155 -20.59 10.05 -30.31
C GLU A 155 -19.24 9.56 -30.86
N ASP A 156 -18.76 10.14 -31.97
CA ASP A 156 -17.55 9.74 -32.71
C ASP A 156 -16.27 10.43 -32.21
N GLU A 157 -16.10 10.55 -30.89
CA GLU A 157 -14.82 10.97 -30.30
C GLU A 157 -13.95 9.76 -29.97
N GLU A 158 -12.63 9.92 -30.13
CA GLU A 158 -11.67 8.97 -29.56
C GLU A 158 -11.78 9.01 -28.02
N TYR A 159 -11.73 7.85 -27.39
CA TYR A 159 -11.70 7.75 -25.93
C TYR A 159 -10.31 7.33 -25.47
N GLY A 160 -9.99 7.61 -24.21
CA GLY A 160 -8.77 7.16 -23.56
C GLY A 160 -9.04 6.56 -22.20
N LEU A 161 -8.25 5.55 -21.82
CA LEU A 161 -8.17 5.13 -20.42
C LEU A 161 -7.47 6.22 -19.61
N LYS A 162 -8.01 6.55 -18.43
CA LYS A 162 -7.43 7.59 -17.59
C LYS A 162 -6.01 7.24 -17.11
N PRO A 163 -5.02 8.12 -17.30
CA PRO A 163 -3.68 7.96 -16.72
C PRO A 163 -3.55 8.54 -15.29
N MET A 164 -4.56 9.30 -14.86
CA MET A 164 -4.68 9.99 -13.56
C MET A 164 -6.14 10.39 -13.27
N ASN A 165 -6.49 10.70 -12.01
CA ASN A 165 -7.87 11.03 -11.64
C ASN A 165 -8.21 12.53 -11.67
N CYS A 166 -7.21 13.41 -11.71
CA CYS A 166 -7.35 14.86 -11.50
C CYS A 166 -8.46 15.50 -12.37
N PRO A 167 -8.53 15.25 -13.70
CA PRO A 167 -9.58 15.82 -14.54
C PRO A 167 -10.99 15.42 -14.12
N GLY A 168 -11.19 14.18 -13.67
CA GLY A 168 -12.48 13.71 -13.18
C GLY A 168 -12.91 14.41 -11.88
N HIS A 169 -11.95 14.72 -11.00
CA HIS A 169 -12.20 15.44 -9.75
C HIS A 169 -12.53 16.91 -10.00
N CYS A 170 -11.91 17.54 -10.99
CA CYS A 170 -12.29 18.88 -11.46
C CYS A 170 -13.73 18.93 -11.96
N LEU A 171 -14.21 17.89 -12.68
CA LEU A 171 -15.61 17.80 -13.10
C LEU A 171 -16.57 17.72 -11.91
N ILE A 172 -16.21 16.96 -10.86
CA ILE A 172 -17.02 16.88 -9.64
C ILE A 172 -17.04 18.23 -8.92
N PHE A 173 -15.89 18.90 -8.80
CA PHE A 173 -15.83 20.22 -8.18
C PHE A 173 -16.74 21.21 -8.93
N ALA A 174 -16.63 21.27 -10.26
CA ALA A 174 -17.40 22.15 -11.14
C ALA A 174 -18.90 21.85 -11.22
N SER A 175 -19.34 20.67 -10.76
CA SER A 175 -20.75 20.26 -10.86
C SER A 175 -21.70 21.05 -9.95
N GLN A 176 -21.16 21.80 -8.99
CA GLN A 176 -21.93 22.56 -8.00
C GLN A 176 -21.28 23.93 -7.76
N PRO A 177 -22.07 24.98 -7.51
CA PRO A 177 -21.52 26.25 -7.04
C PRO A 177 -20.84 26.04 -5.68
N ARG A 178 -19.71 26.72 -5.46
CA ARG A 178 -18.91 26.60 -4.24
C ARG A 178 -18.81 27.93 -3.51
N SER A 179 -18.87 27.90 -2.18
CA SER A 179 -18.59 29.04 -1.32
C SER A 179 -17.22 28.92 -0.66
N TYR A 180 -16.55 30.04 -0.40
CA TYR A 180 -15.30 30.06 0.39
C TYR A 180 -15.42 29.36 1.76
N ARG A 181 -16.64 29.26 2.31
CA ARG A 181 -16.94 28.59 3.59
C ARG A 181 -16.88 27.07 3.52
N GLU A 182 -17.05 26.51 2.32
CA GLU A 182 -16.96 25.06 2.09
C GLU A 182 -15.52 24.62 1.82
N MET A 183 -14.61 25.59 1.64
CA MET A 183 -13.20 25.32 1.37
C MET A 183 -12.46 25.05 2.68
N PRO A 184 -11.60 24.02 2.73
CA PRO A 184 -11.13 23.20 1.61
C PRO A 184 -12.04 22.02 1.27
N VAL A 185 -12.17 21.71 -0.03
CA VAL A 185 -12.87 20.51 -0.54
C VAL A 185 -11.83 19.45 -0.88
N ARG A 186 -11.95 18.26 -0.27
CA ARG A 186 -10.96 17.19 -0.41
C ARG A 186 -11.59 15.92 -0.99
N TYR A 187 -11.16 15.51 -2.18
CA TYR A 187 -11.59 14.26 -2.81
C TYR A 187 -10.49 13.21 -2.74
N ALA A 188 -10.88 11.95 -2.53
CA ALA A 188 -9.99 10.79 -2.60
C ALA A 188 -10.55 9.75 -3.59
N ASP A 189 -9.69 9.02 -4.30
CA ASP A 189 -10.11 8.06 -5.31
C ASP A 189 -9.10 6.92 -5.47
N PHE A 190 -9.60 5.68 -5.44
CA PHE A 190 -8.82 4.45 -5.63
C PHE A 190 -9.07 3.77 -6.98
N SER A 191 -9.71 4.45 -7.92
CA SER A 191 -10.00 3.92 -9.24
C SER A 191 -8.73 3.47 -9.97
N PRO A 192 -8.83 2.43 -10.82
CA PRO A 192 -7.69 1.96 -11.59
C PRO A 192 -7.25 3.01 -12.62
N LEU A 193 -5.95 3.22 -12.68
CA LEU A 193 -5.26 4.07 -13.65
C LEU A 193 -4.47 3.22 -14.64
N HIS A 194 -4.30 3.73 -15.85
CA HIS A 194 -3.57 3.04 -16.91
C HIS A 194 -2.54 3.95 -17.57
N ARG A 195 -1.30 3.47 -17.64
CA ARG A 195 -0.20 4.12 -18.37
C ARG A 195 0.44 3.14 -19.35
N ASN A 196 0.68 3.58 -20.57
CA ASN A 196 1.29 2.80 -21.64
C ASN A 196 2.82 2.69 -21.48
N GLU A 197 3.23 2.20 -20.33
CA GLU A 197 4.64 2.01 -19.98
C GLU A 197 5.34 1.10 -21.00
N ASN A 198 6.59 1.46 -21.34
CA ASN A 198 7.44 0.67 -22.20
C ASN A 198 7.59 -0.76 -21.66
N SER A 199 7.40 -1.77 -22.53
CA SER A 199 7.41 -3.18 -22.09
C SER A 199 8.71 -3.60 -21.41
N GLY A 200 9.84 -3.01 -21.79
CA GLY A 200 11.15 -3.24 -21.18
C GLY A 200 11.35 -2.62 -19.79
N SER A 201 10.52 -1.66 -19.36
CA SER A 201 10.63 -1.04 -18.04
C SER A 201 9.77 -1.72 -16.97
N LEU A 202 8.87 -2.63 -17.37
CA LEU A 202 7.96 -3.33 -16.46
C LEU A 202 8.74 -4.22 -15.48
N SER A 203 8.41 -4.12 -14.19
CA SER A 203 9.12 -4.86 -13.15
C SER A 203 8.21 -5.21 -11.99
N GLY A 204 7.73 -6.46 -11.98
CA GLY A 204 6.90 -7.01 -10.91
C GLY A 204 5.74 -6.08 -10.55
N LEU A 205 5.72 -5.59 -9.31
CA LEU A 205 4.76 -4.60 -8.83
C LEU A 205 5.32 -3.16 -8.78
N THR A 206 6.64 -2.98 -8.90
CA THR A 206 7.28 -1.66 -8.80
C THR A 206 7.01 -0.74 -10.00
N ARG A 207 6.78 -1.32 -11.19
CA ARG A 207 6.44 -0.59 -12.43
C ARG A 207 5.48 -1.42 -13.27
N VAL A 208 4.25 -0.93 -13.39
CA VAL A 208 3.08 -1.61 -13.95
C VAL A 208 2.34 -0.68 -14.89
N ARG A 209 1.53 -1.24 -15.80
CA ARG A 209 0.66 -0.51 -16.74
C ARG A 209 -0.70 -0.19 -16.15
N ARG A 210 -1.21 -1.04 -15.26
CA ARG A 210 -2.43 -0.81 -14.48
C ARG A 210 -2.05 -0.72 -13.01
N PHE A 211 -2.48 0.34 -12.34
CA PHE A 211 -2.23 0.55 -10.92
C PHE A 211 -3.40 1.25 -10.25
N HIS A 212 -3.46 1.18 -8.93
CA HIS A 212 -4.39 1.96 -8.12
C HIS A 212 -3.56 2.91 -7.27
N GLN A 213 -3.80 4.20 -7.45
CA GLN A 213 -3.18 5.23 -6.61
C GLN A 213 -4.18 5.63 -5.53
N ASP A 214 -3.68 5.96 -4.34
CA ASP A 214 -4.48 6.59 -3.29
C ASP A 214 -4.64 8.10 -3.53
N ASP A 215 -5.16 8.41 -4.71
CA ASP A 215 -5.11 9.74 -5.29
C ASP A 215 -6.00 10.69 -4.49
N GLY A 216 -5.44 11.82 -4.07
CA GLY A 216 -6.15 12.86 -3.33
C GLY A 216 -6.03 14.21 -4.03
N HIS A 217 -7.13 14.94 -4.11
CA HIS A 217 -7.21 16.28 -4.68
C HIS A 217 -7.87 17.22 -3.69
N ILE A 218 -7.10 18.21 -3.22
CA ILE A 218 -7.57 19.24 -2.30
C ILE A 218 -7.74 20.53 -3.09
N PHE A 219 -8.97 21.01 -3.20
CA PHE A 219 -9.28 22.34 -3.68
C PHE A 219 -9.33 23.26 -2.46
N CYS A 220 -8.39 24.19 -2.36
CA CYS A 220 -8.25 25.08 -1.21
C CYS A 220 -8.15 26.55 -1.63
N ARG A 221 -8.37 27.45 -0.67
CA ARG A 221 -8.11 28.88 -0.83
C ARG A 221 -6.59 29.12 -0.81
N PRO A 222 -6.05 30.15 -1.48
CA PRO A 222 -4.61 30.43 -1.44
C PRO A 222 -4.04 30.57 -0.02
N SER A 223 -4.82 31.13 0.92
CA SER A 223 -4.42 31.28 2.32
C SER A 223 -4.31 29.94 3.08
N GLN A 224 -4.94 28.87 2.58
CA GLN A 224 -5.01 27.55 3.23
C GLN A 224 -3.87 26.61 2.80
N ILE A 225 -3.08 26.97 1.77
CA ILE A 225 -2.03 26.10 1.19
C ILE A 225 -1.08 25.55 2.27
N GLY A 226 -0.60 26.41 3.17
CA GLY A 226 0.37 26.02 4.20
C GLY A 226 -0.17 24.98 5.19
N GLU A 227 -1.42 25.15 5.62
CA GLU A 227 -2.13 24.22 6.52
C GLU A 227 -2.36 22.88 5.82
N GLU A 228 -2.86 22.88 4.58
CA GLU A 228 -3.12 21.65 3.82
C GLU A 228 -1.85 20.84 3.54
N ILE A 229 -0.71 21.49 3.27
CA ILE A 229 0.58 20.81 3.12
C ILE A 229 1.01 20.19 4.45
N SER A 230 0.87 20.92 5.56
CA SER A 230 1.23 20.42 6.90
C SER A 230 0.40 19.19 7.27
N ASP A 231 -0.91 19.26 7.12
CA ASP A 231 -1.84 18.16 7.39
C ASP A 231 -1.53 16.94 6.51
N THR A 232 -1.18 17.17 5.24
CA THR A 232 -0.80 16.08 4.34
C THR A 232 0.54 15.44 4.74
N LEU A 233 1.52 16.22 5.20
CA LEU A 233 2.79 15.70 5.72
C LEU A 233 2.57 14.89 7.01
N GLU A 234 1.67 15.32 7.89
CA GLU A 234 1.27 14.56 9.07
C GLU A 234 0.57 13.25 8.70
N PHE A 235 -0.30 13.28 7.69
CA PHE A 235 -0.95 12.07 7.19
C PHE A 235 0.07 11.06 6.67
N VAL A 236 1.04 11.51 5.86
CA VAL A 236 2.14 10.67 5.37
C VAL A 236 2.92 10.07 6.54
N ARG A 237 3.30 10.89 7.53
CA ARG A 237 4.04 10.44 8.70
C ARG A 237 3.30 9.34 9.47
N MET A 238 2.02 9.53 9.76
CA MET A 238 1.19 8.56 10.46
C MET A 238 1.11 7.23 9.70
N VAL A 239 0.89 7.28 8.39
CA VAL A 239 0.80 6.08 7.55
C VAL A 239 2.13 5.33 7.51
N TYR A 240 3.25 6.05 7.35
CA TYR A 240 4.57 5.43 7.21
C TYR A 240 5.03 4.83 8.54
N GLN A 241 4.75 5.50 9.66
CA GLN A 241 4.97 4.96 10.99
C GLN A 241 4.16 3.67 11.23
N THR A 242 2.87 3.66 10.87
CA THR A 242 2.01 2.47 11.00
C THR A 242 2.49 1.31 10.13
N LEU A 243 3.01 1.61 8.94
CA LEU A 243 3.57 0.61 8.03
C LEU A 243 5.00 0.19 8.38
N GLY A 244 5.63 0.80 9.39
CA GLY A 244 7.03 0.55 9.76
C GLY A 244 8.05 1.05 8.73
N LEU A 245 7.65 1.95 7.82
CA LEU A 245 8.51 2.48 6.75
C LEU A 245 9.31 3.68 7.24
N GLY A 246 10.64 3.56 7.21
CA GLY A 246 11.56 4.65 7.53
C GLY A 246 13.00 4.16 7.74
N PRO A 247 13.99 5.08 7.71
CA PRO A 247 13.86 6.51 7.43
C PRO A 247 13.53 6.80 5.95
N TYR A 248 12.80 7.89 5.69
CA TYR A 248 12.52 8.42 4.35
C TYR A 248 13.05 9.85 4.22
N ARG A 249 13.31 10.29 2.98
CA ARG A 249 13.78 11.65 2.68
C ARG A 249 12.69 12.46 2.01
N LEU A 250 12.51 13.70 2.46
CA LEU A 250 11.68 14.68 1.78
C LEU A 250 12.50 15.46 0.76
N THR A 251 11.95 15.67 -0.42
CA THR A 251 12.63 16.38 -1.50
C THR A 251 11.72 17.44 -2.09
N LEU A 252 12.18 18.68 -2.18
CA LEU A 252 11.46 19.75 -2.89
C LEU A 252 11.94 19.79 -4.34
N SER A 253 11.06 19.47 -5.27
CA SER A 253 11.32 19.49 -6.71
C SER A 253 10.78 20.79 -7.32
N THR A 254 11.68 21.63 -7.86
CA THR A 254 11.37 23.00 -8.32
C THR A 254 11.14 23.09 -9.82
N ARG A 255 10.75 24.29 -10.29
CA ARG A 255 10.41 24.61 -11.68
C ARG A 255 11.40 24.03 -12.71
N PRO A 256 10.92 23.21 -13.67
CA PRO A 256 11.73 22.74 -14.80
C PRO A 256 12.30 23.89 -15.63
N LYS A 257 13.48 23.66 -16.22
CA LYS A 257 14.17 24.67 -17.05
C LYS A 257 13.54 24.83 -18.44
N ASP A 258 13.05 23.74 -19.02
CA ASP A 258 12.76 23.68 -20.46
C ASP A 258 11.25 23.78 -20.80
N SER A 259 10.37 23.34 -19.89
CA SER A 259 8.92 23.33 -20.13
C SER A 259 8.14 23.41 -18.82
N PHE A 260 7.47 24.53 -18.60
CA PHE A 260 6.51 24.72 -17.51
C PHE A 260 5.36 25.63 -17.96
N ILE A 261 4.21 25.51 -17.31
CA ILE A 261 3.02 26.33 -17.55
C ILE A 261 2.82 27.27 -16.37
N GLY A 262 2.39 28.51 -16.65
CA GLY A 262 2.15 29.54 -15.64
C GLY A 262 3.18 30.66 -15.65
N THR A 263 2.95 31.67 -14.81
CA THR A 263 3.86 32.82 -14.69
C THR A 263 5.00 32.52 -13.71
N ILE A 264 6.14 33.20 -13.87
CA ILE A 264 7.29 33.07 -12.95
C ILE A 264 6.87 33.39 -11.51
N GLY A 265 6.09 34.46 -11.30
CA GLY A 265 5.64 34.86 -9.97
C GLY A 265 4.74 33.83 -9.28
N GLU A 266 3.89 33.12 -10.02
CA GLU A 266 3.08 32.02 -9.46
C GLU A 266 3.96 30.86 -8.99
N TRP A 267 4.96 30.50 -9.77
CA TRP A 267 5.94 29.48 -9.42
C TRP A 267 6.79 29.87 -8.22
N ASP A 268 7.27 31.10 -8.17
CA ASP A 268 8.09 31.58 -7.06
C ASP A 268 7.26 31.58 -5.75
N SER A 269 5.98 31.94 -5.83
CA SER A 269 5.04 31.84 -4.70
C SER A 269 4.78 30.39 -4.27
N ALA A 270 4.56 29.50 -5.25
CA ALA A 270 4.35 28.07 -5.02
C ALA A 270 5.54 27.40 -4.33
N GLU A 271 6.75 27.66 -4.82
CA GLU A 271 8.00 27.15 -4.27
C GLU A 271 8.26 27.70 -2.87
N ALA A 272 8.01 29.00 -2.66
CA ALA A 272 8.13 29.62 -1.34
C ALA A 272 7.16 29.00 -0.34
N ALA A 273 5.91 28.73 -0.73
CA ALA A 273 4.91 28.09 0.13
C ALA A 273 5.34 26.67 0.54
N LEU A 274 5.74 25.82 -0.42
CA LEU A 274 6.20 24.46 -0.10
C LEU A 274 7.48 24.46 0.75
N LYS A 275 8.43 25.35 0.45
CA LYS A 275 9.67 25.51 1.22
C LYS A 275 9.39 25.94 2.66
N LYS A 276 8.46 26.88 2.85
CA LYS A 276 8.02 27.32 4.19
C LYS A 276 7.42 26.15 4.98
N SER A 277 6.45 25.43 4.41
CA SER A 277 5.84 24.27 5.07
C SER A 277 6.85 23.16 5.39
N LEU A 278 7.82 22.91 4.51
CA LEU A 278 8.89 21.95 4.78
C LEU A 278 9.78 22.38 5.96
N ASN A 279 10.17 23.66 6.03
CA ASN A 279 10.96 24.19 7.14
C ASN A 279 10.19 24.12 8.48
N GLU A 280 8.90 24.48 8.46
CA GLU A 280 8.03 24.44 9.64
C GLU A 280 7.77 23.01 10.13
N SER A 281 7.82 22.02 9.22
CA SER A 281 7.61 20.60 9.57
C SER A 281 8.69 20.01 10.48
N GLY A 282 9.85 20.68 10.61
CA GLY A 282 11.01 20.23 11.38
C GLY A 282 11.73 19.00 10.80
N GLN A 283 11.32 18.51 9.62
CA GLN A 283 11.92 17.35 8.97
C GLN A 283 13.10 17.75 8.08
N VAL A 284 14.11 16.88 7.99
CA VAL A 284 15.21 17.07 7.06
C VAL A 284 14.71 16.87 5.64
N TRP A 285 14.94 17.87 4.78
CA TRP A 285 14.57 17.84 3.38
C TRP A 285 15.72 18.33 2.49
N THR A 286 15.67 17.96 1.21
CA THR A 286 16.68 18.31 0.20
C THR A 286 16.05 18.95 -1.03
N MET A 287 16.80 19.76 -1.76
CA MET A 287 16.34 20.34 -3.04
C MET A 287 16.63 19.39 -4.21
N ASN A 288 15.72 19.32 -5.18
CA ASN A 288 15.92 18.65 -6.47
C ASN A 288 15.55 19.62 -7.60
N GLU A 289 16.56 20.36 -8.06
CA GLU A 289 16.33 21.48 -8.97
C GLU A 289 15.83 21.02 -10.34
N GLY A 290 14.71 21.60 -10.79
CA GLY A 290 14.20 21.39 -12.14
C GLY A 290 13.39 20.10 -12.37
N ASP A 291 13.10 19.34 -11.31
CA ASP A 291 12.34 18.08 -11.40
C ASP A 291 10.85 18.24 -11.00
N GLY A 292 10.36 19.47 -10.89
CA GLY A 292 8.94 19.77 -10.67
C GLY A 292 8.05 19.24 -11.79
N ALA A 293 6.74 19.11 -11.52
CA ALA A 293 5.79 18.79 -12.57
C ALA A 293 5.62 20.00 -13.52
N PHE A 294 5.16 19.79 -14.76
CA PHE A 294 5.00 20.90 -15.71
C PHE A 294 3.99 21.98 -15.26
N TYR A 295 3.11 21.65 -14.30
CA TYR A 295 2.08 22.56 -13.74
C TYR A 295 2.41 23.13 -12.35
N GLY A 296 3.49 22.69 -11.71
CA GLY A 296 3.89 23.24 -10.41
C GLY A 296 4.93 22.42 -9.63
N PRO A 297 5.43 22.97 -8.51
CA PRO A 297 6.44 22.33 -7.69
C PRO A 297 5.81 21.22 -6.83
N LYS A 298 6.65 20.28 -6.36
CA LYS A 298 6.20 19.13 -5.58
C LYS A 298 7.16 18.76 -4.45
N ILE A 299 6.60 18.21 -3.39
CA ILE A 299 7.33 17.51 -2.33
C ILE A 299 7.27 16.03 -2.65
N ASP A 300 8.43 15.42 -2.85
CA ASP A 300 8.58 14.00 -3.10
C ASP A 300 9.11 13.28 -1.86
N ILE A 301 8.45 12.18 -1.51
CA ILE A 301 8.84 11.33 -0.39
C ILE A 301 9.55 10.12 -0.97
N ILE A 302 10.84 10.02 -0.66
CA ILE A 302 11.74 9.03 -1.22
C ILE A 302 12.04 7.96 -0.17
N LEU A 303 11.67 6.73 -0.49
CA LEU A 303 12.01 5.54 0.28
C LEU A 303 13.15 4.78 -0.39
N LYS A 304 14.04 4.22 0.42
CA LYS A 304 15.13 3.36 -0.03
C LYS A 304 14.75 1.90 0.21
N ASP A 305 14.80 1.08 -0.83
CA ASP A 305 14.54 -0.37 -0.70
C ASP A 305 15.74 -1.13 -0.12
N SER A 306 15.60 -2.45 0.03
CA SER A 306 16.64 -3.31 0.60
C SER A 306 17.90 -3.45 -0.28
N ASP A 307 17.79 -3.14 -1.57
CA ASP A 307 18.90 -3.08 -2.54
C ASP A 307 19.57 -1.69 -2.57
N GLY A 308 19.01 -0.74 -1.82
CA GLY A 308 19.48 0.64 -1.76
C GLY A 308 18.99 1.52 -2.91
N LYS A 309 18.04 1.06 -3.72
CA LYS A 309 17.41 1.86 -4.76
C LYS A 309 16.36 2.78 -4.15
N GLU A 310 16.36 4.02 -4.62
CA GLU A 310 15.39 5.02 -4.23
C GLU A 310 14.09 4.89 -5.04
N HIS A 311 12.96 4.99 -4.35
CA HIS A 311 11.61 4.97 -4.91
C HIS A 311 10.84 6.17 -4.39
N GLN A 312 10.28 6.95 -5.29
CA GLN A 312 9.25 7.93 -4.96
C GLN A 312 7.94 7.17 -4.68
N THR A 313 7.46 7.29 -3.44
CA THR A 313 6.27 6.58 -2.95
C THR A 313 5.12 7.54 -2.67
N ALA A 314 5.36 8.64 -1.97
CA ALA A 314 4.38 9.70 -1.77
C ALA A 314 4.79 10.99 -2.48
N THR A 315 3.81 11.84 -2.73
CA THR A 315 4.01 13.13 -3.37
C THR A 315 2.93 14.11 -2.94
N ILE A 316 3.29 15.39 -2.84
CA ILE A 316 2.38 16.52 -2.60
C ILE A 316 2.74 17.56 -3.66
N GLN A 317 1.82 17.85 -4.58
CA GLN A 317 2.10 18.68 -5.76
C GLN A 317 1.11 19.83 -5.82
N LEU A 318 1.61 21.04 -6.00
CA LEU A 318 0.79 22.24 -6.07
C LEU A 318 0.48 22.57 -7.53
N ASP A 319 -0.79 22.78 -7.88
CA ASP A 319 -1.24 23.05 -9.25
C ASP A 319 -2.17 24.27 -9.29
N PHE A 320 -1.72 25.30 -10.01
CA PHE A 320 -2.46 26.53 -10.26
C PHE A 320 -3.08 26.57 -11.67
N GLN A 321 -2.75 25.61 -12.52
CA GLN A 321 -3.07 25.60 -13.95
C GLN A 321 -4.33 24.80 -14.24
N LEU A 322 -4.47 23.60 -13.66
CA LEU A 322 -5.61 22.73 -13.92
C LEU A 322 -6.94 23.39 -13.48
N PRO A 323 -7.05 24.05 -12.31
CA PRO A 323 -8.25 24.81 -11.96
C PRO A 323 -8.63 25.87 -13.00
N LYS A 324 -7.64 26.60 -13.54
CA LYS A 324 -7.87 27.64 -14.56
C LYS A 324 -8.34 27.04 -15.89
N ARG A 325 -7.72 25.94 -16.34
CA ARG A 325 -8.13 25.22 -17.56
C ARG A 325 -9.56 24.70 -17.47
N PHE A 326 -10.02 24.36 -16.27
CA PHE A 326 -11.40 23.96 -16.02
C PHE A 326 -12.36 25.12 -15.72
N ALA A 327 -11.86 26.36 -15.62
CA ALA A 327 -12.59 27.52 -15.15
C ALA A 327 -13.29 27.25 -13.80
N LEU A 328 -12.57 26.61 -12.88
CA LEU A 328 -13.08 26.34 -11.54
C LEU A 328 -13.13 27.63 -10.74
N GLU A 329 -14.20 27.80 -9.98
CA GLU A 329 -14.42 28.98 -9.16
C GLU A 329 -15.18 28.65 -7.87
N TYR A 330 -14.95 29.47 -6.85
CA TYR A 330 -15.78 29.57 -5.66
C TYR A 330 -16.10 31.05 -5.39
N GLN A 331 -17.21 31.33 -4.72
CA GLN A 331 -17.63 32.68 -4.36
C GLN A 331 -17.02 33.10 -3.02
N ALA A 332 -16.38 34.27 -2.99
CA ALA A 332 -15.71 34.81 -1.82
C ALA A 332 -15.87 36.34 -1.69
N PRO A 333 -15.93 36.89 -0.46
CA PRO A 333 -15.82 38.32 -0.23
C PRO A 333 -14.40 38.82 -0.51
N ALA A 334 -14.25 40.10 -0.84
CA ALA A 334 -12.96 40.73 -1.16
C ALA A 334 -12.12 39.91 -2.16
N PRO A 335 -12.65 39.56 -3.36
CA PRO A 335 -12.04 38.58 -4.27
C PRO A 335 -10.61 38.91 -4.69
N GLU A 336 -10.23 40.19 -4.74
CA GLU A 336 -8.87 40.61 -5.11
C GLU A 336 -7.83 40.33 -4.00
N LEU A 337 -8.23 40.39 -2.73
CA LEU A 337 -7.38 40.00 -1.60
C LEU A 337 -7.36 38.48 -1.43
N GLU A 338 -8.52 37.85 -1.61
CA GLU A 338 -8.68 36.40 -1.56
C GLU A 338 -7.76 35.68 -2.56
N LYS A 339 -7.64 36.18 -3.79
CA LYS A 339 -6.70 35.67 -4.81
C LYS A 339 -5.24 35.69 -4.36
N LYS A 340 -4.86 36.61 -3.47
CA LYS A 340 -3.51 36.74 -2.92
C LYS A 340 -3.32 35.92 -1.63
N GLY A 341 -4.39 35.33 -1.11
CA GLY A 341 -4.39 34.67 0.20
C GLY A 341 -4.34 35.65 1.37
N GLU A 342 -4.72 36.91 1.15
CA GLU A 342 -4.73 37.96 2.16
C GLU A 342 -6.13 38.07 2.78
N THR A 343 -6.19 38.32 4.10
CA THR A 343 -7.45 38.50 4.83
C THR A 343 -7.65 39.96 5.20
N THR A 344 -8.90 40.44 5.17
CA THR A 344 -9.27 41.79 5.63
C THR A 344 -10.46 41.75 6.58
N THR A 345 -10.54 42.74 7.47
CA THR A 345 -11.69 43.01 8.34
C THR A 345 -12.46 44.26 7.92
N ASP A 346 -12.05 44.91 6.82
CA ASP A 346 -12.68 46.12 6.31
C ASP A 346 -14.09 45.82 5.77
N PRO A 347 -15.16 46.40 6.36
CA PRO A 347 -16.53 46.16 5.92
C PRO A 347 -16.79 46.53 4.45
N GLU A 348 -16.12 47.56 3.90
CA GLU A 348 -16.35 47.99 2.51
C GLU A 348 -15.81 46.96 1.52
N LEU A 349 -14.62 46.43 1.77
CA LEU A 349 -14.02 45.38 0.95
C LEU A 349 -14.79 44.06 1.06
N LEU A 350 -15.29 43.73 2.26
CA LEU A 350 -16.08 42.53 2.52
C LEU A 350 -17.49 42.58 1.92
N ALA A 351 -18.02 43.78 1.63
CA ALA A 351 -19.32 43.94 0.98
C ALA A 351 -19.31 43.46 -0.49
N THR A 352 -18.13 43.41 -1.12
CA THR A 352 -17.98 42.94 -2.50
C THR A 352 -17.68 41.44 -2.51
N SER A 353 -18.55 40.65 -3.15
CA SER A 353 -18.33 39.21 -3.38
C SER A 353 -18.08 38.94 -4.86
N GLY A 354 -17.21 37.98 -5.16
CA GLY A 354 -16.94 37.56 -6.53
C GLY A 354 -16.31 36.19 -6.62
N ALA A 355 -16.17 35.72 -7.86
CA ALA A 355 -15.55 34.43 -8.18
C ALA A 355 -14.03 34.48 -8.01
N VAL A 356 -13.48 33.43 -7.38
CA VAL A 356 -12.04 33.20 -7.22
C VAL A 356 -11.72 31.77 -7.62
N THR A 357 -10.61 31.56 -8.32
CA THR A 357 -10.14 30.23 -8.71
C THR A 357 -9.46 29.53 -7.52
N PRO A 358 -9.85 28.29 -7.17
CA PRO A 358 -9.19 27.54 -6.10
C PRO A 358 -7.79 27.10 -6.51
N VAL A 359 -6.95 26.84 -5.52
CA VAL A 359 -5.66 26.17 -5.70
C VAL A 359 -5.87 24.67 -5.53
N LEU A 360 -5.25 23.87 -6.40
CA LEU A 360 -5.35 22.42 -6.36
C LEU A 360 -4.05 21.82 -5.79
N ILE A 361 -4.18 20.99 -4.76
CA ILE A 361 -3.09 20.17 -4.24
C ILE A 361 -3.37 18.72 -4.61
N HIS A 362 -2.49 18.13 -5.41
CA HIS A 362 -2.48 16.71 -5.70
C HIS A 362 -1.65 16.01 -4.63
N ARG A 363 -2.16 14.90 -4.10
CA ARG A 363 -1.40 14.10 -3.16
C ARG A 363 -1.58 12.62 -3.38
N ALA A 364 -0.55 11.87 -3.02
CA ALA A 364 -0.61 10.43 -2.80
C ALA A 364 0.25 10.10 -1.58
N VAL A 365 -0.23 9.23 -0.71
CA VAL A 365 0.45 8.81 0.53
C VAL A 365 1.09 7.44 0.33
N LEU A 366 0.34 6.47 -0.19
CA LEU A 366 0.90 5.17 -0.59
C LEU A 366 1.61 5.28 -1.94
N GLY A 367 1.14 6.16 -2.81
CA GLY A 367 1.43 6.13 -4.23
C GLY A 367 0.60 5.04 -4.90
N SER A 368 1.21 4.31 -5.84
CA SER A 368 0.60 3.06 -6.32
C SER A 368 0.60 2.04 -5.19
N VAL A 369 -0.58 1.48 -4.89
CA VAL A 369 -0.75 0.38 -3.92
C VAL A 369 0.12 -0.82 -4.33
N GLU A 370 0.24 -1.10 -5.63
CA GLU A 370 1.12 -2.15 -6.15
C GLU A 370 2.59 -1.87 -5.82
N ARG A 371 3.08 -0.67 -6.11
CA ARG A 371 4.48 -0.31 -5.82
C ARG A 371 4.77 -0.38 -4.33
N LEU A 372 3.90 0.19 -3.50
CA LEU A 372 4.07 0.14 -2.05
C LEU A 372 4.04 -1.29 -1.53
N MET A 373 3.13 -2.12 -2.04
CA MET A 373 3.08 -3.53 -1.71
C MET A 373 4.39 -4.25 -2.07
N ALA A 374 5.01 -3.93 -3.20
CA ALA A 374 6.34 -4.43 -3.55
C ALA A 374 7.37 -4.09 -2.47
N LEU A 375 7.44 -2.81 -2.08
CA LEU A 375 8.38 -2.32 -1.08
C LEU A 375 8.12 -2.95 0.30
N LEU A 376 6.86 -3.15 0.68
CA LEU A 376 6.50 -3.82 1.94
C LEU A 376 6.90 -5.30 1.94
N ILE A 377 6.74 -6.01 0.81
CA ILE A 377 7.18 -7.41 0.67
C ILE A 377 8.70 -7.49 0.90
N GLU A 378 9.48 -6.57 0.34
CA GLU A 378 10.93 -6.54 0.47
C GLU A 378 11.38 -6.09 1.86
N HIS A 379 10.78 -5.01 2.38
CA HIS A 379 11.05 -4.44 3.69
C HIS A 379 10.86 -5.48 4.81
N TYR A 380 9.74 -6.20 4.78
CA TYR A 380 9.47 -7.25 5.77
C TYR A 380 10.13 -8.59 5.41
N ASN A 381 10.86 -8.66 4.29
CA ASN A 381 11.34 -9.91 3.70
C ASN A 381 10.23 -10.99 3.71
N GLY A 382 9.00 -10.59 3.37
CA GLY A 382 7.79 -11.42 3.38
C GLY A 382 7.31 -11.92 4.76
N LYS A 383 7.70 -11.30 5.87
CA LYS A 383 7.22 -11.58 7.24
C LYS A 383 6.50 -10.34 7.81
N TYR A 384 5.27 -10.13 7.36
CA TYR A 384 4.49 -8.93 7.66
C TYR A 384 4.06 -8.85 9.13
N PRO A 385 3.71 -7.63 9.60
CA PRO A 385 2.88 -7.44 10.79
C PRO A 385 1.60 -8.29 10.72
N PHE A 386 1.06 -8.68 11.89
CA PHE A 386 -0.11 -9.55 11.97
C PHE A 386 -1.32 -8.98 11.20
N TRP A 387 -1.57 -7.68 11.33
CA TRP A 387 -2.68 -7.01 10.66
C TRP A 387 -2.55 -7.00 9.14
N LEU A 388 -1.34 -7.07 8.58
CA LEU A 388 -1.10 -7.03 7.13
C LEU A 388 -0.95 -8.43 6.53
N ASN A 389 -0.51 -9.42 7.31
CA ASN A 389 -0.25 -10.77 6.82
C ASN A 389 -1.51 -11.39 6.18
N PRO A 390 -1.44 -11.92 4.94
CA PRO A 390 -2.57 -12.59 4.29
C PRO A 390 -2.90 -13.96 4.90
N ARG A 391 -1.99 -14.54 5.69
CA ARG A 391 -2.12 -15.84 6.36
C ARG A 391 -2.02 -15.63 7.87
N GLN A 392 -3.07 -15.09 8.47
CA GLN A 392 -3.04 -14.70 9.89
C GLN A 392 -3.08 -15.91 10.81
N VAL A 393 -4.03 -16.82 10.63
CA VAL A 393 -4.23 -17.96 11.54
C VAL A 393 -4.42 -19.25 10.75
N ILE A 394 -3.78 -20.33 11.21
CA ILE A 394 -4.11 -21.70 10.80
C ILE A 394 -4.41 -22.57 12.01
N VAL A 395 -5.51 -23.32 11.91
CA VAL A 395 -5.88 -24.36 12.88
C VAL A 395 -5.45 -25.72 12.33
N ILE A 396 -4.69 -26.48 13.10
CA ILE A 396 -4.16 -27.79 12.73
C ILE A 396 -4.74 -28.84 13.69
N THR A 397 -5.37 -29.87 13.14
CA THR A 397 -5.83 -31.01 13.94
C THR A 397 -4.75 -32.09 14.05
N VAL A 398 -4.65 -32.69 15.24
CA VAL A 398 -3.73 -33.79 15.52
C VAL A 398 -4.21 -35.10 14.87
N ASN A 399 -5.52 -35.31 14.81
CA ASN A 399 -6.18 -36.46 14.18
C ASN A 399 -7.51 -36.01 13.54
N ASP A 400 -8.22 -36.95 12.90
CA ASP A 400 -9.53 -36.76 12.26
C ASP A 400 -10.70 -37.27 13.11
N GLU A 401 -10.48 -37.46 14.41
CA GLU A 401 -11.54 -37.88 15.33
C GLU A 401 -12.62 -36.79 15.41
N LYS A 402 -13.89 -37.20 15.45
CA LYS A 402 -15.04 -36.28 15.46
C LYS A 402 -14.97 -35.20 16.55
N PRO A 403 -14.56 -35.50 17.81
CA PRO A 403 -14.46 -34.46 18.84
C PRO A 403 -13.43 -33.38 18.51
N VAL A 404 -12.28 -33.76 17.94
CA VAL A 404 -11.22 -32.83 17.54
C VAL A 404 -11.65 -31.98 16.36
N LEU A 405 -12.25 -32.58 15.33
CA LEU A 405 -12.77 -31.85 14.18
C LEU A 405 -13.87 -30.86 14.58
N LYS A 406 -14.79 -31.26 15.46
CA LYS A 406 -15.86 -30.38 15.95
C LYS A 406 -15.28 -29.18 16.70
N TYR A 407 -14.30 -29.41 17.56
CA TYR A 407 -13.64 -28.34 18.31
C TYR A 407 -12.80 -27.42 17.41
N ALA A 408 -12.08 -27.96 16.43
CA ALA A 408 -11.37 -27.16 15.44
C ALA A 408 -12.31 -26.25 14.64
N ASN A 409 -13.45 -26.78 14.19
CA ASN A 409 -14.45 -25.99 13.47
C ASN A 409 -15.12 -24.93 14.37
N SER A 410 -15.31 -25.19 15.66
CA SER A 410 -15.85 -24.18 16.57
C SER A 410 -14.85 -23.03 16.78
N ILE A 411 -13.54 -23.30 16.83
CA ILE A 411 -12.49 -22.27 16.88
C ILE A 411 -12.49 -21.44 15.59
N VAL A 412 -12.51 -22.09 14.42
CA VAL A 412 -12.58 -21.38 13.13
C VAL A 412 -13.82 -20.50 13.06
N SER A 413 -14.97 -21.00 13.51
CA SER A 413 -16.23 -20.25 13.52
C SER A 413 -16.21 -19.09 14.52
N ALA A 414 -15.52 -19.24 15.65
CA ALA A 414 -15.35 -18.16 16.62
C ALA A 414 -14.43 -17.06 16.09
N LEU A 415 -13.31 -17.42 15.44
CA LEU A 415 -12.36 -16.48 14.86
C LEU A 415 -12.87 -15.84 13.55
N ARG A 416 -13.78 -16.53 12.86
CA ARG A 416 -14.46 -16.07 11.65
C ARG A 416 -15.97 -16.23 11.83
N PRO A 417 -16.67 -15.23 12.42
CA PRO A 417 -18.11 -15.32 12.71
C PRO A 417 -19.01 -15.35 11.44
N LEU A 418 -18.41 -15.42 10.25
CA LEU A 418 -19.10 -15.51 8.97
C LEU A 418 -19.16 -16.95 8.47
N ARG A 419 -20.29 -17.31 7.88
CA ARG A 419 -20.57 -18.64 7.32
C ARG A 419 -19.45 -19.10 6.37
N THR A 420 -18.84 -20.25 6.67
CA THR A 420 -17.86 -20.88 5.78
C THR A 420 -18.58 -21.67 4.68
N ILE A 421 -18.34 -21.32 3.42
CA ILE A 421 -18.81 -22.10 2.26
C ILE A 421 -17.80 -23.22 2.00
N LYS A 422 -18.29 -24.44 1.72
CA LYS A 422 -17.46 -25.60 1.38
C LYS A 422 -16.54 -25.26 0.20
N THR A 423 -15.23 -25.39 0.38
CA THR A 423 -14.25 -25.36 -0.71
C THR A 423 -13.61 -26.74 -0.88
N ALA A 424 -13.00 -27.01 -2.03
CA ALA A 424 -12.30 -28.27 -2.30
C ALA A 424 -11.17 -28.58 -1.28
N ALA A 425 -10.71 -27.58 -0.52
CA ALA A 425 -9.70 -27.72 0.53
C ALA A 425 -10.28 -28.11 1.91
N THR A 426 -11.59 -27.95 2.14
CA THR A 426 -12.28 -28.32 3.39
C THR A 426 -13.05 -29.60 3.16
N SER A 427 -12.49 -30.74 3.57
CA SER A 427 -13.18 -32.02 3.44
C SER A 427 -14.20 -32.18 4.57
N ARG A 428 -15.47 -32.40 4.20
CA ARG A 428 -16.62 -32.78 5.04
C ARG A 428 -17.42 -31.65 5.71
N GLN A 429 -18.72 -31.95 5.85
CA GLN A 429 -19.90 -31.12 6.13
C GLN A 429 -19.65 -29.76 6.83
N GLY A 430 -19.74 -28.66 6.07
CA GLY A 430 -19.97 -27.34 6.66
C GLY A 430 -21.33 -27.31 7.36
N GLU A 431 -21.32 -27.14 8.69
CA GLU A 431 -22.53 -26.88 9.47
C GLU A 431 -23.15 -25.54 9.02
N LYS A 432 -24.42 -25.58 8.64
CA LYS A 432 -25.22 -24.37 8.50
C LYS A 432 -25.30 -23.77 9.91
N ILE A 433 -24.81 -22.55 10.12
CA ILE A 433 -25.28 -21.75 11.25
C ILE A 433 -26.75 -21.47 10.94
N ALA A 434 -27.62 -22.35 11.43
CA ALA A 434 -29.06 -22.28 11.24
C ALA A 434 -29.57 -21.15 12.14
N THR A 435 -29.96 -20.04 11.52
CA THR A 435 -30.95 -19.16 12.12
C THR A 435 -32.28 -19.90 12.16
N SER A 436 -33.17 -19.51 13.08
CA SER A 436 -34.52 -20.06 13.19
C SER A 436 -35.34 -19.97 11.90
N ASP A 437 -34.95 -19.10 10.97
CA ASP A 437 -35.58 -18.86 9.66
C ASP A 437 -34.78 -19.44 8.46
N GLY A 438 -33.60 -20.03 8.69
CA GLY A 438 -32.76 -20.63 7.63
C GLY A 438 -32.08 -19.63 6.67
N LEU A 439 -32.21 -18.32 6.88
CA LEU A 439 -31.60 -17.29 6.04
C LEU A 439 -30.14 -16.98 6.45
N PRO A 440 -29.23 -16.72 5.49
CA PRO A 440 -27.88 -16.28 5.81
C PRO A 440 -27.89 -14.90 6.48
N ARG A 441 -27.21 -14.75 7.62
CA ARG A 441 -26.99 -13.44 8.25
C ARG A 441 -26.01 -12.59 7.43
N SER A 442 -26.30 -11.30 7.33
CA SER A 442 -25.36 -10.32 6.76
C SER A 442 -24.12 -10.20 7.65
N ALA A 443 -22.96 -10.04 7.00
CA ALA A 443 -21.72 -9.70 7.69
C ALA A 443 -21.75 -8.22 8.09
N PRO A 444 -21.29 -7.84 9.30
CA PRO A 444 -21.13 -6.43 9.63
C PRO A 444 -20.05 -5.81 8.75
N ILE A 445 -20.34 -4.66 8.15
CA ILE A 445 -19.43 -3.93 7.24
C ILE A 445 -18.17 -3.44 7.98
N ARG A 446 -18.25 -3.22 9.30
CA ARG A 446 -17.17 -2.67 10.15
C ARG A 446 -16.43 -3.70 11.01
N GLY A 447 -16.49 -4.98 10.65
CA GLY A 447 -15.74 -6.05 11.34
C GLY A 447 -14.44 -6.40 10.62
N TYR A 448 -13.32 -6.47 11.34
CA TYR A 448 -12.12 -7.16 10.84
C TYR A 448 -12.46 -8.65 10.70
N THR A 449 -12.27 -9.18 9.50
CA THR A 449 -12.41 -10.61 9.23
C THR A 449 -11.01 -11.20 9.21
N LEU A 450 -10.65 -11.93 10.27
CA LEU A 450 -9.38 -12.64 10.32
C LEU A 450 -9.29 -13.69 9.20
N ALA A 451 -8.13 -13.78 8.59
CA ALA A 451 -7.82 -14.84 7.64
C ALA A 451 -7.47 -16.13 8.41
N VAL A 452 -8.46 -17.02 8.55
CA VAL A 452 -8.34 -18.29 9.27
C VAL A 452 -8.48 -19.48 8.31
N ASP A 453 -7.46 -20.33 8.29
CA ASP A 453 -7.45 -21.59 7.53
C ASP A 453 -7.50 -22.80 8.49
N LEU A 454 -7.98 -23.94 8.01
CA LEU A 454 -8.03 -25.22 8.73
C LEU A 454 -7.27 -26.29 7.94
N ASP A 455 -6.35 -27.00 8.59
CA ASP A 455 -5.68 -28.20 8.06
C ASP A 455 -6.05 -29.43 8.90
N ASP A 456 -7.14 -30.07 8.46
CA ASP A 456 -7.64 -31.34 8.97
C ASP A 456 -7.14 -32.56 8.18
N SER A 457 -6.17 -32.38 7.28
CA SER A 457 -5.68 -33.45 6.41
C SER A 457 -5.07 -34.62 7.21
N PRO A 458 -5.05 -35.86 6.67
CA PRO A 458 -4.53 -37.03 7.38
C PRO A 458 -2.98 -37.09 7.42
N ARG A 459 -2.31 -35.94 7.38
CA ARG A 459 -0.85 -35.82 7.38
C ARG A 459 -0.31 -35.68 8.80
N SER A 460 0.93 -36.11 9.03
CA SER A 460 1.59 -35.93 10.34
C SER A 460 1.61 -34.46 10.75
N VAL A 461 1.33 -34.17 12.03
CA VAL A 461 1.35 -32.81 12.60
C VAL A 461 2.64 -32.06 12.30
N LYS A 462 3.80 -32.74 12.38
CA LYS A 462 5.10 -32.15 12.04
C LYS A 462 5.15 -31.58 10.61
N LYS A 463 4.60 -32.30 9.62
CA LYS A 463 4.51 -31.84 8.23
C LYS A 463 3.57 -30.63 8.10
N LYS A 464 2.41 -30.66 8.77
CA LYS A 464 1.44 -29.55 8.77
C LYS A 464 2.06 -28.28 9.34
N ILE A 465 2.70 -28.36 10.51
CA ILE A 465 3.41 -27.24 11.16
C ILE A 465 4.54 -26.74 10.27
N SER A 466 5.36 -27.64 9.71
CA SER A 466 6.45 -27.25 8.81
C SER A 466 5.95 -26.52 7.56
N GLU A 467 4.82 -26.96 6.99
CA GLU A 467 4.20 -26.28 5.86
C GLU A 467 3.64 -24.92 6.26
N ALA A 468 2.96 -24.82 7.40
CA ALA A 468 2.44 -23.56 7.93
C ALA A 468 3.57 -22.54 8.16
N LYS A 469 4.69 -22.97 8.75
CA LYS A 469 5.88 -22.11 8.92
C LYS A 469 6.49 -21.71 7.59
N ARG A 470 6.59 -22.62 6.62
CA ARG A 470 7.08 -22.32 5.26
C ARG A 470 6.17 -21.31 4.54
N LYS A 471 4.85 -21.44 4.71
CA LYS A 471 3.83 -20.50 4.20
C LYS A 471 3.72 -19.21 5.02
N ARG A 472 4.45 -19.12 6.15
CA ARG A 472 4.57 -17.94 7.01
C ARG A 472 3.25 -17.48 7.62
N TYR A 473 2.50 -18.44 8.17
CA TYR A 473 1.38 -18.09 9.03
C TYR A 473 1.86 -17.32 10.26
N SER A 474 1.14 -16.27 10.63
CA SER A 474 1.43 -15.52 11.86
C SER A 474 1.18 -16.36 13.11
N VAL A 475 0.03 -17.06 13.14
CA VAL A 475 -0.43 -17.84 14.28
C VAL A 475 -0.74 -19.27 13.85
N ILE A 476 -0.16 -20.24 14.55
CA ILE A 476 -0.41 -21.67 14.32
C ILE A 476 -1.05 -22.24 15.59
N ILE A 477 -2.29 -22.73 15.46
CA ILE A 477 -3.05 -23.35 16.54
C ILE A 477 -3.04 -24.86 16.34
N VAL A 478 -2.62 -25.62 17.35
CA VAL A 478 -2.62 -27.09 17.30
C VAL A 478 -3.64 -27.63 18.30
N VAL A 479 -4.54 -28.48 17.80
CA VAL A 479 -5.67 -29.01 18.56
C VAL A 479 -5.68 -30.54 18.51
N GLY A 480 -5.60 -31.18 19.68
CA GLY A 480 -5.79 -32.63 19.84
C GLY A 480 -6.92 -32.99 20.80
N GLN A 481 -7.01 -34.28 21.15
CA GLN A 481 -8.09 -34.80 22.00
C GLN A 481 -8.12 -34.14 23.39
N LYS A 482 -6.95 -33.98 24.04
CA LYS A 482 -6.84 -33.30 25.34
C LYS A 482 -7.38 -31.86 25.29
N ASN A 483 -7.06 -31.14 24.22
CA ASN A 483 -7.54 -29.78 23.99
C ASN A 483 -9.06 -29.73 23.84
N ALA A 484 -9.63 -30.65 23.06
CA ALA A 484 -11.06 -30.75 22.87
C ALA A 484 -11.83 -31.07 24.17
N THR A 485 -11.27 -31.90 25.04
CA THR A 485 -11.88 -32.23 26.35
C THR A 485 -11.75 -31.09 27.36
N GLN A 486 -10.60 -30.41 27.39
CA GLN A 486 -10.30 -29.37 28.39
C GLN A 486 -10.72 -27.96 27.95
N GLY A 487 -11.09 -27.78 26.68
CA GLY A 487 -11.37 -26.46 26.12
C GLY A 487 -10.14 -25.55 26.00
N THR A 488 -8.94 -26.14 25.88
CA THR A 488 -7.66 -25.41 25.80
C THR A 488 -7.11 -25.37 24.38
N LEU A 489 -6.19 -24.44 24.10
CA LEU A 489 -5.57 -24.25 22.78
C LEU A 489 -4.06 -24.13 22.92
N ASN A 490 -3.29 -24.85 22.10
CA ASN A 490 -1.85 -24.64 22.00
C ASN A 490 -1.54 -23.74 20.80
N VAL A 491 -0.88 -22.62 21.05
CA VAL A 491 -0.68 -21.54 20.08
C VAL A 491 0.82 -21.25 19.93
N ASP A 492 1.29 -21.26 18.68
CA ASP A 492 2.61 -20.78 18.30
C ASP A 492 2.46 -19.38 17.68
N LEU A 493 3.02 -18.37 18.36
CA LEU A 493 3.03 -16.96 17.97
C LEU A 493 4.39 -16.53 17.37
N SER A 494 5.34 -17.45 17.19
CA SER A 494 6.68 -17.15 16.67
C SER A 494 6.70 -16.63 15.22
N GLY A 495 5.56 -16.70 14.52
CA GLY A 495 5.38 -16.12 13.19
C GLY A 495 5.25 -14.60 13.18
N ILE A 496 5.03 -13.96 14.34
CA ILE A 496 4.85 -12.51 14.46
C ILE A 496 6.12 -11.88 15.02
N PRO A 497 6.70 -10.85 14.36
CA PRO A 497 7.77 -10.06 14.95
C PRO A 497 7.29 -9.33 16.22
N ASP A 498 8.02 -9.47 17.34
CA ASP A 498 7.71 -8.80 18.62
C ASP A 498 8.93 -8.05 19.18
N PRO A 499 9.42 -6.99 18.50
CA PRO A 499 10.67 -6.32 18.87
C PRO A 499 10.63 -5.67 20.27
N HIS A 500 9.44 -5.34 20.77
CA HIS A 500 9.24 -4.68 22.07
C HIS A 500 8.63 -5.59 23.15
N GLY A 501 8.41 -6.87 22.85
CA GLY A 501 7.85 -7.84 23.80
C GLY A 501 6.38 -7.58 24.18
N TRP A 502 5.63 -6.80 23.39
CA TRP A 502 4.23 -6.46 23.67
C TRP A 502 3.34 -7.69 23.58
N ILE A 503 3.54 -8.49 22.52
CA ILE A 503 2.75 -9.70 22.26
C ILE A 503 2.97 -10.69 23.40
N GLN A 504 4.23 -10.89 23.77
CA GLN A 504 4.60 -11.76 24.87
C GLN A 504 3.91 -11.33 26.17
N LYS A 505 4.08 -10.06 26.58
CA LYS A 505 3.46 -9.52 27.81
C LYS A 505 1.94 -9.69 27.81
N LYS A 506 1.28 -9.38 26.68
CA LYS A 506 -0.17 -9.43 26.58
C LYS A 506 -0.69 -10.87 26.60
N ALA A 507 -0.05 -11.79 25.88
CA ALA A 507 -0.38 -13.21 25.90
C ALA A 507 -0.28 -13.80 27.32
N TYR A 508 0.81 -13.52 28.04
CA TYR A 508 0.95 -13.95 29.43
C TYR A 508 -0.14 -13.37 30.35
N SER A 509 -0.51 -12.10 30.18
CA SER A 509 -1.57 -11.48 30.98
C SER A 509 -2.94 -12.11 30.79
N LEU A 510 -3.24 -12.60 29.58
CA LEU A 510 -4.51 -13.25 29.25
C LEU A 510 -4.54 -14.72 29.71
N CYS A 511 -3.38 -15.37 29.78
CA CYS A 511 -3.24 -16.77 30.20
C CYS A 511 -3.04 -16.94 31.72
N ALA A 512 -2.71 -15.88 32.45
CA ALA A 512 -2.48 -15.96 33.90
C ALA A 512 -3.76 -16.36 34.66
N PRO A 513 -3.69 -17.28 35.63
CA PRO A 513 -4.84 -17.62 36.46
C PRO A 513 -5.28 -16.39 37.27
N MET A 514 -6.57 -16.07 37.25
CA MET A 514 -7.15 -15.01 38.10
C MET A 514 -6.75 -15.27 39.56
N ARG A 515 -5.82 -14.48 40.09
CA ARG A 515 -5.52 -14.48 41.52
C ARG A 515 -6.70 -13.79 42.22
N ASN A 516 -7.43 -14.56 43.03
CA ASN A 516 -8.42 -14.01 43.94
C ASN A 516 -7.78 -12.95 44.84
N GLY A 517 -8.35 -11.74 44.84
CA GLY A 517 -8.29 -10.78 45.93
C GLY A 517 -6.94 -10.13 46.23
N THR A 518 -6.69 -8.96 45.65
CA THR A 518 -6.51 -7.67 46.38
C THR A 518 -6.11 -6.58 45.39
N SER A 519 -6.72 -5.42 45.54
CA SER A 519 -6.62 -4.23 44.69
C SER A 519 -5.19 -3.68 44.59
N LYS A 520 -4.46 -4.00 43.52
CA LYS A 520 -3.37 -3.19 42.92
C LYS A 520 -3.15 -3.62 41.47
N SER A 521 -4.01 -3.19 40.54
CA SER A 521 -3.88 -3.51 39.11
C SER A 521 -3.87 -2.29 38.19
N GLU A 522 -3.44 -1.12 38.68
CA GLU A 522 -3.25 0.08 37.84
C GLU A 522 -1.81 0.64 37.83
N GLU A 523 -0.88 0.16 38.67
CA GLU A 523 0.47 0.75 38.74
C GLU A 523 1.53 0.16 37.79
N VAL A 524 1.22 -0.89 37.01
CA VAL A 524 2.22 -1.54 36.13
C VAL A 524 2.19 -1.00 34.68
N LEU A 525 1.21 -0.18 34.32
CA LEU A 525 1.12 0.40 32.96
C LEU A 525 1.93 1.69 32.74
N ASN A 526 2.46 2.33 33.78
CA ASN A 526 3.07 3.68 33.69
C ASN A 526 4.51 3.80 34.24
N SER A 527 5.30 2.73 34.29
CA SER A 527 6.73 2.87 34.64
C SER A 527 7.57 3.24 33.40
N PRO A 528 8.46 4.24 33.50
CA PRO A 528 9.32 4.63 32.38
C PRO A 528 10.31 3.51 32.04
N LEU A 529 10.63 3.40 30.74
CA LEU A 529 11.56 2.41 30.18
C LEU A 529 12.91 2.45 30.91
N PRO A 530 13.48 1.31 31.35
CA PRO A 530 14.84 1.29 31.86
C PRO A 530 15.84 1.45 30.70
N ASP A 531 16.91 2.18 31.02
CA ASP A 531 17.97 2.61 30.12
C ASP A 531 18.72 1.44 29.46
N LYS A 532 19.23 1.68 28.25
CA LYS A 532 19.90 0.71 27.37
C LYS A 532 21.31 0.36 27.88
N THR A 533 21.47 -0.30 29.01
CA THR A 533 22.73 -0.99 29.34
C THR A 533 22.51 -2.02 30.45
N THR A 534 22.17 -3.26 30.10
CA THR A 534 22.63 -4.48 30.80
C THR A 534 22.17 -5.72 30.03
N GLU A 535 23.16 -6.43 29.49
CA GLU A 535 23.26 -7.87 29.20
C GLU A 535 21.99 -8.73 29.09
N GLY A 536 21.75 -9.29 27.89
CA GLY A 536 21.35 -10.69 27.75
C GLY A 536 19.87 -11.07 27.83
N PHE A 537 18.95 -10.36 27.14
CA PHE A 537 17.59 -10.87 26.94
C PHE A 537 17.45 -11.60 25.59
N ARG A 538 17.31 -12.94 25.64
CA ARG A 538 17.07 -13.77 24.43
C ARG A 538 15.57 -13.95 24.15
N PRO A 539 15.13 -13.92 22.87
CA PRO A 539 13.71 -13.94 22.46
C PRO A 539 13.09 -15.37 22.42
N GLU A 540 13.21 -16.17 23.49
CA GLU A 540 12.96 -17.63 23.41
C GLU A 540 11.53 -18.11 23.77
N HIS A 541 10.53 -17.26 24.03
CA HIS A 541 9.23 -17.71 24.62
C HIS A 541 7.92 -17.21 23.96
N LEU A 542 7.82 -17.19 22.62
CA LEU A 542 6.54 -17.03 21.90
C LEU A 542 6.00 -18.33 21.27
N LYS A 543 6.58 -19.46 21.67
CA LYS A 543 6.22 -20.79 21.17
C LYS A 543 5.48 -21.56 22.26
N ASP A 544 4.44 -22.29 21.87
CA ASP A 544 3.69 -23.22 22.73
C ASP A 544 2.95 -22.53 23.90
N VAL A 545 2.30 -21.39 23.64
CA VAL A 545 1.42 -20.71 24.62
C VAL A 545 0.08 -21.42 24.72
N THR A 546 -0.36 -21.76 25.93
CA THR A 546 -1.67 -22.41 26.16
C THR A 546 -2.72 -21.39 26.60
N PHE A 547 -3.82 -21.28 25.84
CA PHE A 547 -4.98 -20.47 26.19
C PHE A 547 -6.13 -21.33 26.74
N HIS A 548 -6.90 -20.79 27.69
CA HIS A 548 -8.09 -21.42 28.26
C HIS A 548 -9.33 -20.86 27.54
N GLY A 549 -9.70 -21.50 26.42
CA GLY A 549 -10.81 -21.09 25.56
C GLY A 549 -10.40 -20.17 24.40
N HIS A 550 -11.21 -20.19 23.34
CA HIS A 550 -10.99 -19.43 22.11
C HIS A 550 -11.21 -17.92 22.28
N MET A 551 -11.95 -17.48 23.29
CA MET A 551 -12.23 -16.06 23.54
C MET A 551 -10.99 -15.27 23.94
N GLN A 552 -10.11 -15.83 24.78
CA GLN A 552 -8.87 -15.16 25.20
C GLN A 552 -7.95 -14.89 24.00
N LEU A 553 -7.81 -15.90 23.13
CA LEU A 553 -7.03 -15.76 21.90
C LEU A 553 -7.69 -14.74 20.95
N PHE A 554 -9.01 -14.80 20.76
CA PHE A 554 -9.73 -13.85 19.92
C PHE A 554 -9.48 -12.40 20.37
N THR A 555 -9.55 -12.11 21.67
CA THR A 555 -9.25 -10.78 22.21
C THR A 555 -7.82 -10.32 21.89
N LEU A 556 -6.83 -11.22 21.98
CA LEU A 556 -5.45 -10.89 21.61
C LEU A 556 -5.33 -10.54 20.12
N LEU A 557 -5.87 -11.39 19.24
CA LEU A 557 -5.81 -11.20 17.79
C LEU A 557 -6.55 -9.93 17.34
N GLU A 558 -7.69 -9.65 17.97
CA GLU A 558 -8.45 -8.42 17.78
C GLU A 558 -7.65 -7.17 18.18
N GLN A 559 -6.92 -7.23 19.29
CA GLN A 559 -6.04 -6.13 19.70
C GLN A 559 -4.87 -5.94 18.75
N MET A 560 -4.27 -7.03 18.25
CA MET A 560 -3.22 -6.96 17.24
C MET A 560 -3.72 -6.29 15.96
N GLU A 561 -4.91 -6.67 15.47
CA GLU A 561 -5.51 -6.06 14.28
C GLU A 561 -5.81 -4.56 14.49
N LYS A 562 -6.36 -4.18 15.65
CA LYS A 562 -6.69 -2.77 15.97
C LYS A 562 -5.47 -1.88 16.17
N ASN A 563 -4.40 -2.43 16.72
CA ASN A 563 -3.18 -1.70 17.02
C ASN A 563 -2.16 -1.75 15.86
N TYR A 564 -2.53 -2.33 14.72
CA TYR A 564 -1.65 -2.50 13.54
C TYR A 564 -0.33 -3.22 13.85
N ILE A 565 -0.40 -4.24 14.72
CA ILE A 565 0.72 -5.10 15.13
C ILE A 565 0.95 -6.20 14.10
#